data_AF-A0A7C7XD31-F1
#
_entry.id   AF-A0A7C7XD31-F1
#
_cell.length_a   1.000
_cell.length_b   1.000
_cell.length_c   1.000
_cell.angle_alpha   90.00
_cell.angle_beta   90.00
_cell.angle_gamma   90.00
#
_symmetry.space_group_name_H-M   'P 1'
#
loop_
_entity.id
_entity.type
_entity.pdbx_description
1 polymer ?
#
loop_
_entity_poly.entity_id
_entity_poly.type
_entity_poly.pdbx_seq_one_letter_code
_entity_poly.pdbx_strand_id
1 'polypeptide(L)'
;MIDFKLSLCTEFIIKLDADQSPITVYVEQALDRQKPLYLGIGATRIDRNSIANREVAKKELEKLATESAKGIKTVFEFLIKNGQPRSNLSWPGDVYIEDINAESEFGLVNTIIETVAKHGKV
;
A
#
# COMPACT_ATOMS: atom_id res chain seq x y z
N MET A 1 1.28 -16.95 -5.73
CA MET A 1 2.14 -15.77 -5.40
C MET A 1 2.04 -15.41 -3.93
N ILE A 2 0.84 -15.21 -3.36
CA ILE A 2 0.66 -14.86 -1.94
C ILE A 2 1.27 -15.91 -1.00
N ASP A 3 1.03 -17.21 -1.23
CA ASP A 3 1.58 -18.25 -0.36
C ASP A 3 3.12 -18.29 -0.38
N PHE A 4 3.74 -17.96 -1.52
CA PHE A 4 5.19 -17.81 -1.61
C PHE A 4 5.68 -16.60 -0.78
N LYS A 5 5.02 -15.44 -0.89
CA LYS A 5 5.35 -14.26 -0.06
C LYS A 5 5.23 -14.59 1.44
N LEU A 6 4.19 -15.33 1.82
CA LEU A 6 3.97 -15.75 3.21
C LEU A 6 4.97 -16.80 3.70
N SER A 7 5.52 -17.63 2.82
CA SER A 7 6.62 -18.54 3.18
C SER A 7 7.91 -17.82 3.56
N LEU A 8 8.09 -16.59 3.07
CA LEU A 8 9.25 -15.74 3.39
C LEU A 8 8.97 -14.77 4.54
N CYS A 9 7.74 -14.26 4.61
CA CYS A 9 7.29 -13.36 5.67
C CYS A 9 5.94 -13.82 6.21
N THR A 10 5.95 -14.52 7.34
CA THR A 10 4.75 -15.14 7.93
C THR A 10 3.85 -14.15 8.67
N GLU A 11 4.37 -12.98 9.03
CA GLU A 11 3.70 -12.05 9.95
C GLU A 11 2.65 -11.19 9.26
N PHE A 12 2.82 -10.89 7.97
CA PHE A 12 1.94 -10.00 7.24
C PHE A 12 1.87 -10.33 5.75
N ILE A 13 0.86 -9.80 5.08
CA ILE A 13 0.73 -9.83 3.63
C ILE A 13 1.21 -8.49 3.08
N ILE A 14 2.04 -8.54 2.04
CA ILE A 14 2.61 -7.35 1.38
C ILE A 14 2.34 -7.35 -0.11
N LYS A 15 1.77 -6.25 -0.60
CA LYS A 15 1.67 -5.94 -2.02
C LYS A 15 2.76 -4.94 -2.39
N LEU A 16 3.59 -5.30 -3.37
CA LEU A 16 4.52 -4.36 -4.00
C LEU A 16 3.80 -3.57 -5.09
N ASP A 17 4.29 -2.38 -5.43
CA ASP A 17 3.71 -1.58 -6.51
C ASP A 17 3.77 -2.34 -7.85
N ALA A 18 4.89 -3.04 -8.07
CA ALA A 18 5.15 -3.90 -9.23
C ALA A 18 4.26 -5.16 -9.29
N ASP A 19 3.57 -5.52 -8.21
CA ASP A 19 2.59 -6.61 -8.26
C ASP A 19 1.42 -6.15 -9.16
N GLN A 20 1.33 -6.71 -10.38
CA GLN A 20 0.28 -6.40 -11.37
C GLN A 20 -1.11 -6.93 -10.98
N SER A 21 -1.33 -7.21 -9.70
CA SER A 21 -2.58 -7.73 -9.15
C SER A 21 -3.37 -6.62 -8.46
N PRO A 22 -4.72 -6.64 -8.52
CA PRO A 22 -5.55 -5.68 -7.81
C PRO A 22 -5.33 -5.71 -6.29
N ILE A 23 -5.46 -4.56 -5.62
CA ILE A 23 -5.38 -4.46 -4.15
C ILE A 23 -6.43 -5.34 -3.48
N THR A 24 -7.61 -5.50 -4.07
CA THR A 24 -8.71 -6.32 -3.53
C THR A 24 -8.29 -7.76 -3.26
N VAL A 25 -7.45 -8.34 -4.14
CA VAL A 25 -6.91 -9.69 -3.94
C VAL A 25 -6.11 -9.76 -2.64
N TYR A 26 -5.29 -8.75 -2.34
CA TYR A 26 -4.48 -8.74 -1.12
C TYR A 26 -5.31 -8.47 0.13
N VAL A 27 -6.35 -7.63 0.01
CA VAL A 27 -7.32 -7.39 1.08
C VAL A 27 -8.05 -8.69 1.43
N GLU A 28 -8.62 -9.38 0.44
CA GLU A 28 -9.31 -10.66 0.65
C GLU A 28 -8.39 -11.68 1.32
N GLN A 29 -7.17 -11.84 0.82
CA GLN A 29 -6.22 -12.80 1.38
C GLN A 29 -5.77 -12.42 2.81
N ALA A 30 -5.71 -11.12 3.14
CA ALA A 30 -5.41 -10.63 4.49
C ALA A 30 -6.56 -10.90 5.47
N LEU A 31 -7.80 -10.71 5.03
CA LEU A 31 -8.99 -11.03 5.81
C LEU A 31 -9.09 -12.54 6.06
N ASP A 32 -8.99 -13.36 5.01
CA ASP A 32 -9.11 -14.82 5.09
C ASP A 32 -8.07 -15.44 6.04
N ARG A 33 -6.85 -14.91 6.02
CA ARG A 33 -5.74 -15.40 6.84
C ARG A 33 -5.57 -14.66 8.17
N GLN A 34 -6.40 -13.65 8.43
CA GLN A 34 -6.31 -12.78 9.60
C GLN A 34 -4.90 -12.20 9.78
N LYS A 35 -4.35 -11.65 8.70
CA LYS A 35 -3.00 -11.07 8.68
C LYS A 35 -3.04 -9.56 8.42
N PRO A 36 -2.14 -8.78 9.03
CA PRO A 36 -1.91 -7.38 8.64
C PRO A 36 -1.58 -7.26 7.15
N LEU A 37 -1.97 -6.12 6.55
CA LEU A 37 -1.74 -5.82 5.14
C LEU A 37 -0.81 -4.61 5.00
N TYR A 38 0.15 -4.71 4.08
CA TYR A 38 1.08 -3.65 3.73
C TYR A 38 1.03 -3.39 2.22
N LEU A 39 0.94 -2.13 1.81
CA LEU A 39 0.78 -1.74 0.41
C LEU A 39 1.87 -0.75 -0.02
N GLY A 40 2.68 -1.16 -0.98
CA GLY A 40 3.63 -0.31 -1.66
C GLY A 40 2.97 0.53 -2.75
N ILE A 41 3.35 1.80 -2.83
CA ILE A 41 2.89 2.74 -3.85
C ILE A 41 4.04 3.58 -4.38
N GLY A 42 4.06 3.81 -5.69
CA GLY A 42 4.98 4.75 -6.33
C GLY A 42 5.72 4.10 -7.49
N ALA A 43 6.93 3.62 -7.22
CA ALA A 43 7.86 3.05 -8.16
C ALA A 43 8.02 3.93 -9.42
N THR A 44 7.79 3.37 -10.61
CA THR A 44 7.92 4.10 -11.87
C THR A 44 6.93 5.27 -12.00
N ARG A 45 5.86 5.32 -11.18
CA ARG A 45 4.88 6.42 -11.21
C ARG A 45 5.32 7.66 -10.44
N ILE A 46 6.37 7.57 -9.63
CA ILE A 46 6.99 8.73 -8.97
C ILE A 46 8.40 9.04 -9.47
N ASP A 47 9.05 8.14 -10.20
CA ASP A 47 10.36 8.41 -10.81
C ASP A 47 10.27 9.50 -11.89
N ARG A 48 10.97 10.63 -11.70
CA ARG A 48 10.97 11.76 -12.65
C ARG A 48 11.38 11.36 -14.07
N ASN A 49 12.18 10.30 -14.21
CA ASN A 49 12.70 9.83 -15.49
C ASN A 49 11.72 8.90 -16.22
N SER A 50 10.77 8.31 -15.49
CA SER A 50 9.77 7.37 -16.02
C SER A 50 8.41 8.02 -16.28
N ILE A 51 8.16 9.22 -15.75
CA ILE A 51 6.87 9.91 -15.90
C ILE A 51 6.76 10.57 -17.28
N ALA A 52 5.93 9.98 -18.15
CA ALA A 52 5.61 10.56 -19.44
C ALA A 52 4.64 11.76 -19.33
N ASN A 53 3.68 11.69 -18.41
CA ASN A 53 2.71 12.76 -18.16
C ASN A 53 2.41 12.87 -16.66
N ARG A 54 2.79 14.00 -16.08
CA ARG A 54 2.66 14.26 -14.64
C ARG A 54 1.22 14.27 -14.15
N GLU A 55 0.29 14.85 -14.91
CA GLU A 55 -1.11 14.95 -14.51
C GLU A 55 -1.81 13.59 -14.56
N VAL A 56 -1.44 12.73 -15.52
CA VAL A 56 -1.93 11.35 -15.58
C VAL A 56 -1.39 10.55 -14.39
N ALA A 57 -0.08 10.60 -14.15
CA ALA A 57 0.55 9.93 -13.01
C ALA A 57 -0.06 10.37 -11.67
N LYS A 58 -0.32 11.68 -11.52
CA LYS A 58 -0.99 12.23 -10.33
C LYS A 58 -2.35 11.60 -10.10
N LYS A 59 -3.23 11.55 -11.11
CA LYS A 59 -4.58 10.96 -10.98
C LYS A 59 -4.53 9.47 -10.66
N GLU A 60 -3.60 8.74 -11.29
CA GLU A 60 -3.39 7.32 -11.01
C GLU A 60 -2.94 7.09 -9.57
N LEU A 61 -2.00 7.90 -9.09
CA LEU A 61 -1.52 7.85 -7.71
C LEU A 61 -2.60 8.24 -6.69
N GLU A 62 -3.41 9.27 -6.96
CA GLU A 62 -4.55 9.63 -6.11
C GLU A 62 -5.54 8.48 -5.99
N LYS A 63 -5.88 7.84 -7.12
CA LYS A 63 -6.76 6.67 -7.13
C LYS A 63 -6.16 5.52 -6.31
N LEU A 64 -4.90 5.16 -6.59
CA LEU A 64 -4.23 4.06 -5.93
C LEU A 64 -4.04 4.31 -4.42
N ALA A 65 -3.65 5.52 -4.03
CA ALA A 65 -3.54 5.93 -2.63
C ALA A 65 -4.88 5.86 -1.89
N THR A 66 -5.97 6.27 -2.55
CA THR A 66 -7.33 6.18 -2.00
C THR A 66 -7.76 4.73 -1.79
N GLU A 67 -7.52 3.86 -2.78
CA GLU A 67 -7.83 2.43 -2.71
C GLU A 67 -7.00 1.74 -1.63
N SER A 68 -5.70 2.06 -1.54
CA SER A 68 -4.81 1.56 -0.49
C SER A 68 -5.28 1.95 0.90
N ALA A 69 -5.58 3.24 1.13
CA ALA A 69 -6.05 3.70 2.44
C ALA A 69 -7.35 2.99 2.88
N LYS A 70 -8.29 2.79 1.95
CA LYS A 70 -9.53 2.04 2.22
C LYS A 70 -9.27 0.56 2.50
N GLY A 71 -8.40 -0.07 1.73
CA GLY A 71 -8.02 -1.47 1.91
C GLY A 71 -7.37 -1.71 3.28
N ILE A 72 -6.42 -0.85 3.66
CA ILE A 72 -5.79 -0.89 4.99
C ILE A 72 -6.84 -0.70 6.09
N LYS A 73 -7.71 0.32 6.00
CA LYS A 73 -8.76 0.57 7.00
C LYS A 73 -9.66 -0.65 7.18
N THR A 74 -10.07 -1.28 6.08
CA THR A 74 -10.91 -2.49 6.09
C THR A 74 -10.25 -3.64 6.83
N VAL A 75 -8.98 -3.94 6.52
CA VAL A 75 -8.23 -5.03 7.18
C VAL A 75 -8.01 -4.69 8.65
N PHE A 76 -7.62 -3.46 8.96
CA PHE A 76 -7.38 -3.00 10.32
C PHE A 76 -8.61 -3.14 11.23
N GLU A 77 -9.77 -2.66 10.78
CA GLU A 77 -11.03 -2.76 11.52
C GLU A 77 -11.45 -4.22 11.73
N PHE A 78 -11.28 -5.07 10.71
CA PHE A 78 -11.54 -6.50 10.82
C PHE A 78 -10.65 -7.19 11.86
N LEU A 79 -9.35 -6.91 11.83
CA LEU A 79 -8.37 -7.48 12.75
C LEU A 79 -8.65 -7.08 14.20
N ILE A 80 -8.95 -5.80 14.45
CA ILE A 80 -9.37 -5.32 15.77
C ILE A 80 -10.62 -6.05 16.25
N LYS A 81 -11.64 -6.15 15.40
CA LYS A 81 -12.91 -6.80 15.75
C LYS A 81 -12.73 -8.27 16.13
N ASN A 82 -11.76 -8.96 15.52
CA ASN A 82 -11.45 -10.36 15.80
C ASN A 82 -10.42 -10.56 16.92
N GLY A 83 -10.06 -9.51 17.66
CA GLY A 83 -9.11 -9.60 18.77
C GLY A 83 -7.67 -9.90 18.34
N GLN A 84 -7.33 -9.65 17.07
CA GLN A 84 -5.99 -9.80 16.53
C GLN A 84 -5.43 -8.44 16.10
N PRO A 85 -5.24 -7.48 17.03
CA PRO A 85 -4.66 -6.19 16.68
C PRO A 85 -3.26 -6.39 16.09
N ARG A 86 -2.84 -5.43 15.27
CA ARG A 86 -1.55 -5.46 14.56
C ARG A 86 -0.41 -5.87 15.48
N SER A 87 0.43 -6.78 15.01
CA SER A 87 1.69 -7.16 15.64
C SER A 87 2.56 -5.92 15.85
N ASN A 88 3.21 -5.81 17.01
CA ASN A 88 4.10 -4.70 17.34
C ASN A 88 5.41 -4.82 16.56
N LEU A 89 5.36 -4.57 15.25
CA LEU A 89 6.51 -4.57 14.35
C LEU A 89 7.23 -3.23 14.45
N SER A 90 8.56 -3.24 14.29
CA SER A 90 9.40 -2.04 14.36
C SER A 90 9.10 -0.99 13.28
N TRP A 91 8.24 -1.32 12.32
CA TRP A 91 7.92 -0.51 11.14
C TRP A 91 6.45 -0.07 11.20
N PRO A 92 6.15 1.19 11.57
CA PRO A 92 4.79 1.61 11.91
C PRO A 92 3.86 1.89 10.71
N GLY A 93 4.29 1.73 9.45
CA GLY A 93 3.48 2.10 8.28
C GLY A 93 2.70 0.94 7.65
N ASP A 94 1.46 1.16 7.21
CA ASP A 94 0.66 0.20 6.44
C ASP A 94 0.67 0.49 4.93
N VAL A 95 0.95 1.75 4.56
CA VAL A 95 1.25 2.18 3.19
C VAL A 95 2.65 2.76 3.19
N TYR A 96 3.49 2.33 2.23
CA TYR A 96 4.87 2.79 2.11
C TYR A 96 5.20 3.23 0.68
N ILE A 97 6.11 4.20 0.56
CA ILE A 97 6.55 4.73 -0.73
C ILE A 97 7.64 3.83 -1.30
N GLU A 98 7.48 3.39 -2.54
CA GLU A 98 8.49 2.66 -3.30
C GLU A 98 9.24 3.64 -4.20
N ASP A 99 10.50 3.93 -3.88
CA ASP A 99 11.43 4.65 -4.75
C ASP A 99 12.40 3.65 -5.39
N ILE A 100 12.65 3.78 -6.69
CA ILE A 100 13.47 2.85 -7.47
C ILE A 100 14.86 3.41 -7.82
N ASN A 101 15.07 4.73 -7.71
CA ASN A 101 16.31 5.35 -8.18
C ASN A 101 16.71 6.66 -7.47
N ALA A 102 16.06 7.02 -6.36
CA ALA A 102 16.27 8.29 -5.63
C ALA A 102 15.97 9.55 -6.44
N GLU A 103 15.32 9.41 -7.59
CA GLU A 103 14.96 10.51 -8.49
C GLU A 103 13.45 10.77 -8.46
N SER A 104 12.81 10.52 -7.31
CA SER A 104 11.38 10.77 -7.08
C SER A 104 10.98 12.24 -7.37
N GLU A 105 9.83 12.42 -8.02
CA GLU A 105 9.12 13.70 -8.16
C GLU A 105 8.35 13.96 -6.86
N PHE A 106 8.90 14.79 -5.99
CA PHE A 106 8.36 15.03 -4.65
C PHE A 106 6.92 15.56 -4.64
N GLY A 107 6.46 16.26 -5.68
CA GLY A 107 5.06 16.67 -5.79
C GLY A 107 4.09 15.49 -5.88
N LEU A 108 4.46 14.42 -6.60
CA LEU A 108 3.69 13.18 -6.67
C LEU A 108 3.79 12.38 -5.37
N VAL A 109 4.97 12.36 -4.73
CA VAL A 109 5.12 11.76 -3.38
C VAL A 109 4.19 12.46 -2.39
N ASN A 110 4.16 13.79 -2.39
CA ASN A 110 3.29 14.57 -1.52
C ASN A 110 1.80 14.30 -1.81
N THR A 111 1.45 14.14 -3.09
CA THR A 111 0.08 13.75 -3.49
C THR A 111 -0.34 12.42 -2.85
N ILE A 112 0.55 11.42 -2.82
CA ILE A 112 0.29 10.14 -2.15
C ILE A 112 0.06 10.36 -0.65
N ILE A 113 0.97 11.08 0.01
CA ILE A 113 0.91 11.33 1.46
C ILE A 113 -0.39 12.04 1.84
N GLU A 114 -0.74 13.12 1.15
CA GLU A 114 -1.97 13.89 1.40
C GLU A 114 -3.22 13.04 1.17
N THR A 115 -3.24 12.22 0.12
CA THR A 115 -4.38 11.35 -0.20
C THR A 115 -4.56 10.27 0.86
N VAL A 116 -3.47 9.58 1.25
CA VAL A 116 -3.53 8.57 2.32
C VAL A 116 -3.93 9.22 3.64
N ALA A 117 -3.38 10.38 4.00
CA ALA A 117 -3.73 11.09 5.23
C ALA A 117 -5.21 11.54 5.26
N LYS A 118 -5.77 11.89 4.10
CA LYS A 118 -7.18 12.26 3.96
C LYS A 118 -8.12 11.05 4.11
N HIS A 119 -7.78 9.92 3.50
CA HIS A 119 -8.65 8.75 3.41
C HIS A 119 -8.38 7.66 4.46
N GLY A 120 -7.25 7.72 5.14
CA GLY A 120 -6.79 6.76 6.14
C GLY A 120 -7.13 7.13 7.58
N LYS A 121 -7.88 8.20 7.83
CA LYS A 121 -8.38 8.53 9.17
C LYS A 121 -9.34 7.42 9.61
N VAL A 122 -9.00 6.74 10.69
CA VAL A 122 -9.85 5.74 11.35
C VAL A 122 -10.93 6.46 12.13
#